data_AF-A0A8X8BCP8-F1
#
_entry.id   AF-A0A8X8BCP8-F1
#
_cell.length_a   1.000
_cell.length_b   1.000
_cell.length_c   1.000
_cell.angle_alpha   90.00
_cell.angle_beta   90.00
_cell.angle_gamma   90.00
#
_symmetry.space_group_name_H-M   'P 1'
#
loop_
_entity.id
_entity.type
_entity.pdbx_description
1 polymer ?
#
loop_
_entity_poly.entity_id
_entity_poly.type
_entity_poly.pdbx_seq_one_letter_code
_entity_poly.pdbx_strand_id
1 'polypeptide(L)'
;MVRQGDAFEGNVQHLQQNPLYNCKTCKRDVQHAIHCYYLVVRVSDKSKGEAKFLLFNNIAEKLIRRPAFELLQEAAQENPHFLPQSLTDLIGRRLLFKITIGGNGQKEQNSAYVVDLVVDDIHLIQHFDPYPHIVIFNDYESEED
;
A
#
# COMPACT_ATOMS: atom_id res chain seq x y z
N MET A 1 -39.46 35.81 38.68
CA MET A 1 -38.05 35.75 38.25
C MET A 1 -38.03 35.20 36.84
N VAL A 2 -37.87 36.07 35.85
CA VAL A 2 -37.65 35.71 34.45
C VAL A 2 -36.19 36.04 34.15
N ARG A 3 -35.41 35.04 33.73
CA ARG A 3 -34.31 35.22 32.79
C ARG A 3 -34.19 33.93 31.97
N GLN A 4 -34.68 34.03 30.73
CA GLN A 4 -34.27 33.22 29.60
C GLN A 4 -32.73 33.18 29.56
N GLY A 5 -32.17 31.98 29.48
CA GLY A 5 -30.82 31.75 28.98
C GLY A 5 -30.97 31.15 27.60
N ASP A 6 -30.62 31.93 26.60
CA ASP A 6 -30.85 31.69 25.19
C ASP A 6 -30.23 30.37 24.71
N ALA A 7 -31.00 29.67 23.90
CA ALA A 7 -30.55 28.53 23.11
C ALA A 7 -29.43 29.00 22.16
N PHE A 8 -28.22 28.50 22.36
CA PHE A 8 -27.21 28.50 21.31
C PHE A 8 -27.58 27.42 20.28
N GLU A 9 -28.53 27.75 19.39
CA GLU A 9 -28.63 27.09 18.09
C GLU A 9 -27.46 27.56 17.24
N GLY A 10 -26.28 27.00 17.54
CA GLY A 10 -25.12 27.08 16.66
C GLY A 10 -25.42 26.30 15.39
N ASN A 11 -25.88 27.00 14.36
CA ASN A 11 -25.95 26.52 12.99
C ASN A 11 -24.52 26.23 12.49
N VAL A 12 -23.96 25.08 12.85
CA VAL A 12 -22.73 24.58 12.22
C VAL A 12 -23.16 23.82 10.97
N GLN A 13 -23.57 24.56 9.95
CA GLN A 13 -23.52 24.04 8.59
C GLN A 13 -22.04 23.92 8.24
N HIS A 14 -21.42 22.82 8.68
CA HIS A 14 -20.19 22.33 8.07
C HIS A 14 -20.59 21.90 6.66
N LEU A 15 -20.67 22.86 5.74
CA LEU A 15 -20.59 22.58 4.31
C LEU A 15 -19.17 22.06 4.11
N GLN A 16 -18.96 20.79 4.43
CA GLN A 16 -17.81 20.01 4.00
C GLN A 16 -17.91 19.95 2.48
N GLN A 17 -17.51 21.04 1.82
CA GLN A 17 -17.28 21.00 0.40
C GLN A 17 -16.18 19.99 0.20
N ASN A 18 -16.50 18.91 -0.52
CA ASN A 18 -15.51 17.90 -0.88
C ASN A 18 -14.29 18.63 -1.48
N PRO A 19 -13.07 18.30 -1.04
CA PRO A 19 -11.88 18.91 -1.60
C PRO A 19 -11.87 18.75 -3.12
N LEU A 20 -11.54 19.82 -3.83
CA LEU A 20 -11.34 19.80 -5.28
C LEU A 20 -9.93 19.32 -5.58
N TYR A 21 -9.82 18.23 -6.31
CA TYR A 21 -8.55 17.67 -6.75
C TYR A 21 -8.30 18.03 -8.21
N ASN A 22 -7.11 18.54 -8.51
CA ASN A 22 -6.71 18.79 -9.90
C ASN A 22 -6.11 17.52 -10.50
N CYS A 23 -6.82 16.89 -11.44
CA CYS A 23 -6.29 15.73 -12.17
C CYS A 23 -5.49 16.20 -13.39
N LYS A 24 -4.16 16.06 -13.35
CA LYS A 24 -3.26 16.47 -14.44
C LYS A 24 -3.53 15.74 -15.75
N THR A 25 -3.91 14.46 -15.68
CA THR A 25 -4.20 13.63 -16.87
C THR A 25 -5.52 14.05 -17.53
N CYS A 26 -6.57 14.25 -16.74
CA CYS A 26 -7.88 14.67 -17.25
C CYS A 26 -7.97 16.18 -17.53
N LYS A 27 -6.99 16.96 -17.07
CA LYS A 27 -6.90 18.42 -17.18
C LYS A 27 -8.13 19.16 -16.63
N ARG A 28 -8.70 18.65 -15.54
CA ARG A 28 -9.88 19.23 -14.89
C ARG A 28 -9.88 18.97 -13.40
N ASP A 29 -10.62 19.81 -12.68
CA ASP A 29 -10.89 19.58 -11.27
C ASP A 29 -11.96 18.50 -11.10
N VAL A 30 -11.76 17.65 -10.11
CA VAL A 30 -12.66 16.55 -9.74
C VAL A 30 -12.94 16.61 -8.25
N GLN A 31 -14.17 16.29 -7.86
CA GLN A 31 -14.60 16.26 -6.45
C GLN A 31 -14.44 14.87 -5.82
N HIS A 32 -14.25 13.84 -6.64
CA HIS A 32 -14.12 12.45 -6.19
C HIS A 32 -12.75 11.93 -6.63
N ALA A 33 -11.85 11.76 -5.65
CA ALA A 33 -10.58 11.08 -5.84
C ALA A 33 -10.74 9.60 -5.51
N ILE A 34 -10.10 8.74 -6.31
CA ILE A 34 -9.99 7.31 -6.02
C ILE A 34 -8.77 7.13 -5.12
N HIS A 35 -8.98 6.48 -3.97
CA HIS A 35 -7.91 6.16 -3.04
C HIS A 35 -7.28 4.82 -3.43
N CYS A 36 -5.98 4.82 -3.66
CA CYS A 36 -5.22 3.65 -4.09
C CYS A 36 -3.98 3.45 -3.21
N TYR A 37 -3.58 2.21 -2.97
CA TYR A 37 -2.33 1.94 -2.26
C TYR A 37 -1.09 2.31 -3.08
N TYR A 38 -0.16 2.94 -2.37
CA TYR A 38 1.26 3.01 -2.71
C TYR A 38 2.03 2.57 -1.45
N LEU A 39 2.12 1.25 -1.25
CA LEU A 39 2.62 0.68 0.00
C LEU A 39 4.09 0.26 -0.15
N VAL A 40 4.97 0.90 0.61
CA VAL A 40 6.38 0.50 0.71
C VAL A 40 6.59 -0.28 2.00
N VAL A 41 6.94 -1.56 1.87
CA VAL A 41 7.31 -2.43 2.99
C VAL A 41 8.82 -2.61 3.04
N ARG A 42 9.37 -2.65 4.26
CA ARG A 42 10.75 -3.08 4.48
C ARG A 42 10.72 -4.56 4.79
N VAL A 43 11.51 -5.33 4.07
CA VAL A 43 11.63 -6.78 4.24
C VAL A 43 13.05 -7.11 4.67
N SER A 44 13.17 -8.13 5.52
CA SER A 44 14.44 -8.76 5.86
C SER A 44 14.30 -10.27 5.71
N ASP A 45 15.42 -10.93 5.45
CA ASP A 45 15.50 -12.38 5.37
C ASP A 45 16.47 -12.95 6.42
N LYS A 46 16.75 -14.25 6.35
CA LYS A 46 17.68 -14.92 7.27
C LYS A 46 19.12 -14.39 7.18
N SER A 47 19.51 -13.77 6.06
CA SER A 47 20.83 -13.15 5.88
C SER A 47 20.96 -11.81 6.62
N LYS A 48 19.86 -11.28 7.17
CA LYS A 48 19.73 -9.93 7.73
C LYS A 48 19.89 -8.81 6.69
N GLY A 49 19.93 -9.15 5.40
CA GLY A 49 19.81 -8.17 4.33
C GLY A 49 18.44 -7.50 4.40
N GLU A 50 18.41 -6.19 4.17
CA GLU A 50 17.16 -5.42 4.10
C GLU A 50 16.91 -4.97 2.65
N ALA A 51 15.64 -5.04 2.23
CA ALA A 51 15.18 -4.48 0.98
C ALA A 51 13.87 -3.73 1.16
N LYS A 52 13.58 -2.80 0.24
CA LYS A 52 12.28 -2.11 0.17
C LYS A 52 11.49 -2.66 -0.99
N PHE A 53 10.26 -3.08 -0.73
CA PHE A 53 9.32 -3.56 -1.75
C PHE A 53 8.13 -2.61 -1.86
N LEU A 54 7.76 -2.26 -3.09
CA LEU A 54 6.64 -1.40 -3.43
C LEU A 54 5.49 -2.27 -3.96
N LEU A 55 4.35 -2.18 -3.29
CA LEU A 55 3.10 -2.82 -3.66
C LEU A 55 2.11 -1.75 -4.14
N PHE A 56 1.70 -1.85 -5.41
CA PHE A 56 0.61 -1.06 -5.96
C PHE A 56 -0.76 -1.62 -5.53
N ASN A 57 -1.82 -0.84 -5.79
CA ASN A 57 -3.19 -1.10 -5.31
C ASN A 57 -3.65 -2.56 -5.44
N ASN A 58 -3.54 -3.13 -6.65
CA ASN A 58 -4.00 -4.50 -6.93
C ASN A 58 -3.30 -5.57 -6.07
N ILE A 59 -2.04 -5.36 -5.69
CA ILE A 59 -1.27 -6.29 -4.85
C ILE A 59 -1.53 -6.02 -3.38
N ALA A 60 -1.48 -4.76 -2.96
CA ALA A 60 -1.66 -4.36 -1.57
C ALA A 60 -3.08 -4.67 -1.07
N GLU A 61 -4.11 -4.38 -1.86
CA GLU A 61 -5.51 -4.63 -1.49
C GLU A 61 -5.81 -6.12 -1.32
N LYS A 62 -5.21 -6.99 -2.15
CA LYS A 62 -5.32 -8.45 -1.99
C LYS A 62 -4.63 -8.97 -0.73
N LEU A 63 -3.47 -8.39 -0.40
CA LEU A 63 -2.71 -8.76 0.79
C LEU A 63 -3.40 -8.29 2.08
N ILE A 64 -3.84 -7.03 2.11
CA ILE A 64 -4.50 -6.39 3.26
C ILE A 64 -5.97 -6.86 3.39
N ARG A 65 -6.57 -7.30 2.28
CA ARG A 65 -7.98 -7.68 2.15
C ARG A 65 -8.96 -6.54 2.48
N ARG A 66 -8.51 -5.30 2.28
CA ARG A 66 -9.31 -4.08 2.46
C ARG A 66 -8.91 -3.06 1.40
N PRO A 67 -9.87 -2.29 0.87
CA PRO A 67 -9.58 -1.19 -0.03
C PRO A 67 -8.96 -0.01 0.72
N ALA A 68 -8.14 0.79 0.02
CA ALA A 68 -7.38 1.87 0.64
C ALA A 68 -8.26 2.95 1.31
N PHE A 69 -9.47 3.20 0.80
CA PHE A 69 -10.36 4.21 1.37
C PHE A 69 -10.84 3.85 2.79
N GLU A 70 -10.99 2.56 3.11
CA GLU A 70 -11.40 2.13 4.45
C GLU A 70 -10.32 2.44 5.49
N LEU A 71 -9.04 2.24 5.12
CA LEU A 71 -7.91 2.55 5.99
C LEU A 71 -7.76 4.06 6.20
N LEU A 72 -8.05 4.85 5.16
CA LEU A 72 -8.06 6.31 5.29
C LEU A 72 -9.15 6.78 6.27
N GLN A 73 -10.35 6.18 6.20
CA GLN A 73 -11.44 6.52 7.12
C GLN A 73 -11.10 6.15 8.57
N GLU A 74 -10.48 4.98 8.78
CA GLU A 74 -9.99 4.54 10.09
C GLU A 74 -8.92 5.51 10.63
N ALA A 75 -7.93 5.86 9.80
CA ALA A 75 -6.88 6.80 10.20
C ALA A 75 -7.38 8.23 10.44
N ALA A 76 -8.41 8.68 9.73
CA ALA A 76 -8.99 10.02 9.89
C ALA A 76 -9.76 10.19 11.21
N GLN A 77 -10.21 9.10 11.82
CA GLN A 77 -10.89 9.10 13.12
C GLN A 77 -9.90 9.13 14.29
N GLU A 78 -8.63 8.87 14.04
CA GLU A 78 -7.60 8.62 15.04
C GLU A 78 -6.47 9.68 14.98
N ASN A 79 -5.50 9.57 15.89
CA ASN A 79 -4.33 10.44 15.93
C ASN A 79 -3.47 10.28 14.64
N PRO A 80 -2.80 11.34 14.13
CA PRO A 80 -1.87 11.24 12.99
C PRO A 80 -0.76 10.18 13.09
N HIS A 81 -0.49 9.62 14.28
CA HIS A 81 0.44 8.51 14.48
C HIS A 81 -0.22 7.12 14.47
N PHE A 82 -1.53 7.05 14.24
CA PHE A 82 -2.28 5.81 14.18
C PHE A 82 -1.97 5.05 12.88
N LEU A 83 -1.49 3.82 13.02
CA LEU A 83 -1.32 2.88 11.92
C LEU A 83 -2.48 1.89 11.96
N PRO A 84 -3.34 1.85 10.91
CA PRO A 84 -4.45 0.90 10.85
C PRO A 84 -4.03 -0.53 11.15
N GLN A 85 -4.85 -1.27 11.90
CA GLN A 85 -4.48 -2.60 12.41
C GLN A 85 -4.06 -3.55 11.27
N SER A 86 -4.78 -3.49 10.14
CA SER A 86 -4.47 -4.29 8.95
C SER A 86 -3.08 -4.05 8.34
N LEU A 87 -2.46 -2.89 8.57
CA LEU A 87 -1.06 -2.62 8.22
C LEU A 87 -0.09 -3.09 9.31
N THR A 88 -0.46 -2.89 10.57
CA THR A 88 0.32 -3.39 11.73
C THR A 88 0.44 -4.91 11.70
N ASP A 89 -0.62 -5.61 11.30
CA ASP A 89 -0.66 -7.07 11.20
C ASP A 89 0.37 -7.61 10.21
N LEU A 90 0.83 -6.83 9.22
CA LEU A 90 1.87 -7.23 8.28
C LEU A 90 3.26 -7.35 8.94
N ILE A 91 3.47 -6.68 10.07
CA ILE A 91 4.77 -6.65 10.75
C ILE A 91 5.08 -8.04 11.31
N GLY A 92 6.27 -8.55 10.97
CA GLY A 92 6.70 -9.88 11.40
C GLY A 92 6.05 -11.04 10.63
N ARG A 93 5.14 -10.76 9.69
CA ARG A 93 4.62 -11.81 8.81
C ARG A 93 5.69 -12.22 7.82
N ARG A 94 5.70 -13.52 7.55
CA ARG A 94 6.55 -14.11 6.53
C ARG A 94 5.72 -14.28 5.26
N LEU A 95 6.21 -13.72 4.17
CA LEU A 95 5.52 -13.69 2.88
C LEU A 95 6.49 -14.08 1.77
N LEU A 96 5.96 -14.60 0.66
CA LEU A 96 6.72 -14.85 -0.56
C LEU A 96 6.41 -13.76 -1.59
N PHE A 97 7.45 -13.13 -2.13
CA PHE A 97 7.33 -12.05 -3.11
C PHE A 97 7.97 -12.45 -4.44
N LYS A 98 7.26 -12.21 -5.54
CA LYS A 98 7.84 -12.18 -6.88
C LYS A 98 8.17 -10.74 -7.22
N ILE A 99 9.43 -10.49 -7.55
CA ILE A 99 9.91 -9.18 -8.01
C ILE A 99 10.58 -9.34 -9.37
N THR A 100 10.42 -8.34 -10.24
CA THR A 100 11.16 -8.22 -11.49
C THR A 100 12.24 -7.16 -11.34
N ILE A 101 13.47 -7.52 -11.69
CA ILE A 101 14.63 -6.62 -11.69
C ILE A 101 14.94 -6.30 -13.15
N GLY A 102 14.79 -5.05 -13.57
CA GLY A 102 15.11 -4.63 -14.94
C GLY A 102 16.62 -4.71 -15.24
N GLY A 103 16.98 -4.99 -16.49
CA GLY A 103 18.37 -5.25 -16.92
C GLY A 103 19.36 -4.09 -16.77
N ASN A 104 18.89 -2.85 -16.60
CA ASN A 104 19.76 -1.67 -16.50
C ASN A 104 20.12 -1.40 -15.02
N GLY A 105 20.74 -2.40 -14.38
CA GLY A 105 20.90 -2.60 -12.94
C GLY A 105 21.65 -1.53 -12.11
N GLN A 106 21.34 -0.25 -12.28
CA GLN A 106 21.60 0.78 -11.28
C GLN A 106 20.27 1.36 -10.84
N LYS A 107 19.68 0.70 -9.85
CA LYS A 107 18.69 1.36 -9.01
C LYS A 107 19.43 2.33 -8.11
N GLU A 108 18.96 3.58 -8.03
CA GLU A 108 19.46 4.53 -7.04
C GLU A 108 19.50 3.87 -5.67
N GLN A 109 20.57 4.13 -4.90
CA GLN A 109 20.67 3.67 -3.52
C GLN A 109 19.35 4.04 -2.82
N ASN A 110 18.70 3.06 -2.18
CA ASN A 110 17.45 3.21 -1.42
C ASN A 110 16.12 3.15 -2.20
N SER A 111 16.13 2.81 -3.50
CA SER A 111 14.90 2.63 -4.28
C SER A 111 14.20 1.27 -4.00
N ALA A 112 12.87 1.25 -4.10
CA ALA A 112 12.07 0.06 -3.83
C ALA A 112 11.94 -0.87 -5.06
N TYR A 113 11.89 -2.18 -4.84
CA TYR A 113 11.54 -3.18 -5.87
C TYR A 113 10.03 -3.26 -6.06
N VAL A 114 9.57 -3.14 -7.29
CA VAL A 114 8.15 -3.32 -7.61
C VAL A 114 7.83 -4.80 -7.46
N VAL A 115 6.77 -5.10 -6.73
CA VAL A 115 6.28 -6.45 -6.51
C VAL A 115 5.24 -6.80 -7.57
N ASP A 116 5.45 -7.91 -8.26
CA ASP A 116 4.51 -8.43 -9.26
C ASP A 116 3.47 -9.34 -8.62
N LEU A 117 3.86 -10.07 -7.56
CA LEU A 117 2.99 -10.99 -6.82
C LEU A 117 3.44 -11.11 -5.36
N VAL A 118 2.45 -11.22 -4.46
CA VAL A 118 2.66 -11.59 -3.06
C VAL A 118 1.81 -12.81 -2.73
N VAL A 119 2.39 -13.75 -1.99
CA VAL A 119 1.76 -15.00 -1.56
C VAL A 119 1.88 -15.15 -0.05
N ASP A 120 0.75 -15.40 0.61
CA ASP A 120 0.59 -15.64 2.05
C ASP A 120 0.05 -17.06 2.29
N ASP A 121 0.65 -18.04 1.60
CA ASP A 121 0.32 -19.46 1.73
C ASP A 121 1.51 -20.19 2.36
N ILE A 122 1.26 -20.85 3.49
CA ILE A 122 2.32 -21.48 4.28
C ILE A 122 3.01 -22.63 3.54
N HIS A 123 2.29 -23.38 2.70
CA HIS A 123 2.85 -24.51 1.95
C HIS A 123 3.77 -24.02 0.85
N LEU A 124 3.36 -22.98 0.13
CA LEU A 124 4.22 -22.34 -0.87
C LEU A 124 5.43 -21.68 -0.20
N ILE A 125 5.25 -20.94 0.90
CA ILE A 125 6.36 -20.31 1.62
C ILE A 125 7.38 -21.35 2.11
N GLN A 126 6.91 -22.49 2.64
CA GLN A 126 7.78 -23.58 3.10
C GLN A 126 8.53 -24.24 1.95
N HIS A 127 7.89 -24.42 0.79
CA HIS A 127 8.54 -24.97 -0.40
C HIS A 127 9.76 -24.16 -0.83
N PHE A 128 9.72 -22.83 -0.69
CA PHE A 128 10.82 -21.92 -1.01
C PHE A 128 11.74 -21.57 0.17
N ASP A 129 11.48 -22.09 1.39
CA ASP A 129 12.31 -21.82 2.58
C ASP A 129 13.72 -22.47 2.62
N PRO A 130 13.94 -23.69 2.09
CA PRO A 130 15.22 -24.38 2.31
C PRO A 130 16.38 -23.80 1.51
N TYR A 131 16.14 -22.84 0.62
CA TYR A 131 17.16 -22.29 -0.25
C TYR A 131 16.97 -20.78 -0.45
N PRO A 132 18.04 -19.96 -0.36
CA PRO A 132 18.04 -18.60 -0.88
C PRO A 132 18.04 -18.69 -2.42
N HIS A 133 16.91 -19.02 -3.02
CA HIS A 133 16.79 -19.09 -4.46
C HIS A 133 16.49 -17.71 -5.02
N ILE A 134 17.52 -17.04 -5.53
CA ILE A 134 17.31 -16.16 -6.67
C ILE A 134 17.00 -17.09 -7.85
N VAL A 135 15.72 -17.39 -8.08
CA VAL A 135 15.30 -18.03 -9.32
C VAL A 135 15.28 -16.94 -10.38
N ILE A 136 16.38 -16.82 -11.12
CA ILE A 136 16.42 -15.98 -12.32
C ILE A 136 15.65 -16.75 -13.39
N PHE A 137 14.40 -16.36 -13.63
CA PHE A 137 13.71 -16.73 -14.86
C PHE A 137 14.36 -15.89 -15.97
N ASN A 138 15.30 -16.50 -16.69
CA ASN A 138 15.65 -15.98 -18.01
C ASN A 138 14.49 -16.38 -18.92
N ASP A 139 13.61 -15.43 -19.19
CA ASP A 139 12.65 -15.54 -20.28
C ASP A 139 13.49 -15.51 -21.57
N TYR A 140 14.07 -16.66 -21.96
CA TYR A 140 14.59 -16.85 -23.30
C TYR A 140 13.38 -16.79 -24.22
N GLU A 141 13.28 -15.71 -24.99
CA GLU A 141 12.40 -15.69 -26.16
C GLU A 141 12.78 -16.87 -27.04
N SER A 142 11.81 -17.74 -27.30
CA SER A 142 11.88 -18.71 -28.37
C SER A 142 11.94 -17.93 -29.68
N GLU A 143 13.12 -17.89 -30.31
CA GLU A 143 13.22 -17.60 -31.74
C GLU A 143 12.47 -18.74 -32.47
N GLU A 144 11.31 -18.41 -33.02
CA GLU A 144 10.67 -19.22 -34.05
C GLU A 144 11.48 -19.06 -35.35
N ASP A 145 12.06 -20.17 -35.84
CA ASP A 145 12.47 -20.36 -37.24
C ASP A 145 11.77 -21.60 -37.81
#